data_AF-A0A1B1UJQ4-F1
#
_entry.id   AF-A0A1B1UJQ4-F1
#
_cell.length_a   1.000
_cell.length_b   1.000
_cell.length_c   1.000
_cell.angle_alpha   90.00
_cell.angle_beta   90.00
_cell.angle_gamma   90.00
#
_symmetry.space_group_name_H-M   'P 1'
#
loop_
_entity.id
_entity.type
_entity.pdbx_description
1 polymer ?
#
loop_
_entity_poly.entity_id
_entity_poly.type
_entity_poly.pdbx_seq_one_letter_code
_entity_poly.pdbx_strand_id
1 'polypeptide(L)'
;MLIMFCGGIPNAHISKAIVRHHGLDEQDVDLFRYRGEGWPGPLRVRTRDGAIYDLSYGDAWRGKKGGRKYGYKVQFCCKICPDAIGEVADISAPDGWILQEGKPIYKEAPGTNLAIVRSPAGEELLHAAISAGYLQVSPVSVNEIGQMHGGHSERKLGASAALFALWLMGQRTIRAPGTGEQTL
;
A
#
# COMPACT_ATOMS: atom_id res chain seq x y z
N MET A 1 9.93 8.15 -13.79
CA MET A 1 9.73 7.94 -12.35
C MET A 1 8.57 7.00 -12.14
N LEU A 2 8.83 5.88 -11.45
CA LEU A 2 7.83 4.86 -11.13
C LEU A 2 7.57 4.88 -9.63
N ILE A 3 6.31 4.67 -9.24
CA ILE A 3 5.95 4.58 -7.82
C ILE A 3 4.78 3.61 -7.60
N MET A 4 4.69 3.03 -6.42
CA MET A 4 3.53 2.26 -5.97
C MET A 4 2.58 3.14 -5.16
N PHE A 5 1.31 2.75 -5.04
CA PHE A 5 0.47 3.38 -4.01
C PHE A 5 1.01 3.04 -2.63
N CYS A 6 0.87 3.97 -1.70
CA CYS A 6 1.40 3.85 -0.35
C CYS A 6 0.28 3.94 0.68
N GLY A 7 -0.01 2.82 1.35
CA GLY A 7 -0.86 2.79 2.54
C GLY A 7 -0.19 3.42 3.77
N GLY A 8 1.12 3.67 3.73
CA GLY A 8 1.95 4.10 4.85
C GLY A 8 2.93 3.00 5.28
N ILE A 9 4.09 3.41 5.77
CA ILE A 9 5.18 2.49 6.10
C ILE A 9 4.95 1.97 7.53
N PRO A 10 4.73 0.65 7.71
CA PRO A 10 4.59 0.05 9.03
C PRO A 10 5.92 0.14 9.80
N ASN A 11 5.84 0.23 11.12
CA ASN A 11 7.01 0.04 11.96
C ASN A 11 7.49 -1.44 11.90
N ALA A 12 8.80 -1.67 11.85
CA ALA A 12 9.42 -2.99 11.90
C ALA A 12 8.93 -3.88 13.06
N HIS A 13 8.45 -3.28 14.17
CA HIS A 13 7.80 -4.00 15.26
C HIS A 13 6.62 -4.89 14.82
N ILE A 14 5.95 -4.58 13.71
CA ILE A 14 4.85 -5.39 13.18
C ILE A 14 5.36 -6.75 12.70
N SER A 15 6.41 -6.78 11.87
CA SER A 15 7.05 -8.05 11.47
C SER A 15 7.51 -8.84 12.68
N LYS A 16 8.18 -8.20 13.64
CA LYS A 16 8.67 -8.85 14.86
C LYS A 16 7.55 -9.43 15.70
N ALA A 17 6.42 -8.73 15.83
CA ALA A 17 5.25 -9.23 16.55
C ALA A 17 4.61 -10.43 15.86
N ILE A 18 4.62 -10.45 14.52
CA ILE A 18 4.12 -11.59 13.73
C ILE A 18 5.04 -12.80 13.87
N VAL A 19 6.36 -12.61 13.82
CA VAL A 19 7.33 -13.70 14.06
C VAL A 19 7.12 -14.30 15.45
N ARG A 20 7.02 -13.45 16.49
CA ARG A 20 6.75 -13.89 17.87
C ARG A 20 5.39 -14.55 18.05
N HIS A 21 4.39 -14.22 17.23
CA HIS A 21 3.09 -14.88 17.26
C HIS A 21 3.20 -16.39 16.98
N HIS A 22 4.21 -16.80 16.21
CA HIS A 22 4.51 -18.20 15.92
C HIS A 22 5.49 -18.84 16.92
N GLY A 23 5.86 -18.12 17.99
CA GLY A 23 6.83 -18.60 18.99
C GLY A 23 8.28 -18.58 18.49
N LEU A 24 8.58 -17.79 17.46
CA LEU A 24 9.90 -17.67 16.84
C LEU A 24 10.59 -16.36 17.26
N ASP A 25 11.91 -16.34 17.11
CA ASP A 25 12.75 -15.13 17.15
C ASP A 25 13.25 -14.74 15.75
N GLU A 26 13.71 -13.49 15.61
CA GLU A 26 14.23 -12.97 14.33
C GLU A 26 15.38 -13.80 13.75
N GLN A 27 16.18 -14.41 14.62
CA GLN A 27 17.31 -15.26 14.24
C GLN A 27 16.88 -16.58 13.60
N ASP A 28 15.67 -17.07 13.92
CA ASP A 28 15.12 -18.33 13.40
C ASP A 28 14.59 -18.17 11.97
N VAL A 29 14.31 -16.93 11.55
CA VAL A 29 13.66 -16.61 10.28
C VAL A 29 14.68 -16.50 9.14
N ASP A 30 14.37 -17.15 8.02
CA ASP A 30 15.12 -16.99 6.76
C ASP A 30 14.36 -16.15 5.72
N LEU A 31 13.02 -16.12 5.80
CA LEU A 31 12.16 -15.36 4.91
C LEU A 31 10.93 -14.85 5.67
N PHE A 32 10.65 -13.55 5.49
CA PHE A 32 9.40 -12.93 5.90
C PHE A 32 8.77 -12.24 4.69
N ARG A 33 7.55 -12.62 4.32
CA ARG A 33 6.83 -12.06 3.19
C ARG A 33 5.43 -11.64 3.58
N TYR A 34 5.09 -10.38 3.32
CA TYR A 34 3.79 -9.80 3.65
C TYR A 34 2.61 -10.28 2.78
N ARG A 35 2.89 -11.06 1.74
CA ARG A 35 1.98 -11.46 0.66
C ARG A 35 2.28 -12.89 0.21
N GLY A 36 1.39 -13.48 -0.57
CA GLY A 36 1.58 -14.79 -1.18
C GLY A 36 2.54 -14.80 -2.38
N GLU A 37 2.33 -15.77 -3.28
CA GLU A 37 2.91 -15.83 -4.65
C GLU A 37 1.91 -15.25 -5.69
N GLY A 38 1.04 -14.35 -5.22
CA GLY A 38 -0.05 -13.70 -5.92
C GLY A 38 -0.59 -12.58 -5.05
N TRP A 39 -1.86 -12.19 -5.23
CA TRP A 39 -2.45 -11.06 -4.50
C TRP A 39 -3.80 -11.36 -3.82
N PRO A 40 -3.99 -10.95 -2.55
CA PRO A 40 -2.95 -10.56 -1.58
C PRO A 40 -2.20 -11.76 -0.99
N GLY A 41 -2.82 -12.95 -1.00
CA GLY A 41 -2.25 -14.17 -0.42
C GLY A 41 -2.06 -14.16 1.10
N PRO A 42 -1.51 -15.23 1.69
CA PRO A 42 -1.12 -15.23 3.09
C PRO A 42 0.18 -14.44 3.29
N LEU A 43 0.33 -13.89 4.49
CA LEU A 43 1.65 -13.51 4.99
C LEU A 43 2.39 -14.78 5.38
N ARG A 44 3.64 -14.93 4.95
CA ARG A 44 4.47 -16.11 5.17
C ARG A 44 5.72 -15.80 5.97
N VAL A 45 5.99 -16.62 6.97
CA VAL A 45 7.27 -16.71 7.67
C VAL A 45 7.85 -18.09 7.38
N ARG A 46 9.10 -18.15 6.93
CA ARG A 46 9.85 -19.40 6.83
C ARG A 46 11.06 -19.33 7.74
N THR A 47 11.32 -20.43 8.43
CA THR A 47 12.45 -20.59 9.33
C THR A 47 13.66 -21.18 8.60
N ARG A 48 14.84 -21.04 9.20
CA ARG A 48 16.11 -21.55 8.65
C ARG A 48 16.15 -23.08 8.53
N ASP A 49 15.39 -23.80 9.35
CA ASP A 49 15.20 -25.26 9.25
C ASP A 49 14.12 -25.67 8.25
N GLY A 50 13.47 -24.70 7.58
CA GLY A 50 12.53 -24.91 6.49
C GLY A 50 11.06 -24.98 6.90
N ALA A 51 10.71 -24.84 8.18
CA ALA A 51 9.32 -24.77 8.60
C ALA A 51 8.63 -23.51 8.06
N ILE A 52 7.35 -23.62 7.72
CA ILE A 52 6.55 -22.55 7.12
C ILE A 52 5.36 -22.23 8.02
N TYR A 53 5.17 -20.94 8.30
CA TYR A 53 4.06 -20.40 9.07
C TYR A 53 3.34 -19.34 8.26
N ASP A 54 2.05 -19.57 8.01
CA ASP A 54 1.21 -18.65 7.25
C ASP A 54 0.18 -17.96 8.17
N LEU A 55 -0.12 -16.70 7.85
CA LEU A 55 -1.26 -15.96 8.37
C LEU A 55 -2.13 -15.49 7.21
N SER A 56 -3.43 -15.76 7.28
CA SER A 56 -4.35 -15.20 6.30
C SER A 56 -4.29 -13.66 6.31
N TYR A 57 -4.63 -13.02 5.19
CA TYR A 57 -4.68 -11.55 5.13
C TYR A 57 -5.61 -10.96 6.22
N GLY A 58 -6.72 -11.65 6.48
CA GLY A 58 -7.64 -11.33 7.57
C GLY A 58 -6.92 -11.41 8.92
N ASP A 59 -6.27 -12.52 9.24
CA ASP A 59 -5.59 -12.67 10.53
C ASP A 59 -4.41 -11.71 10.71
N ALA A 60 -3.71 -11.36 9.63
CA ALA A 60 -2.63 -10.38 9.68
C ALA A 60 -3.15 -8.96 9.96
N TRP A 61 -4.23 -8.54 9.30
CA TRP A 61 -4.60 -7.12 9.27
C TRP A 61 -5.94 -6.79 9.96
N ARG A 62 -6.86 -7.74 10.05
CA ARG A 62 -8.20 -7.62 10.66
C ARG A 62 -8.24 -8.42 11.97
N GLY A 63 -8.17 -7.72 13.09
CA GLY A 63 -8.36 -8.30 14.43
C GLY A 63 -9.80 -8.74 14.69
N LYS A 64 -9.98 -9.61 15.71
CA LYS A 64 -11.24 -10.29 16.09
C LYS A 64 -12.45 -9.39 16.41
N LYS A 65 -12.28 -8.07 16.51
CA LYS A 65 -13.33 -7.08 16.83
C LYS A 65 -13.32 -5.87 15.90
N GLY A 66 -12.94 -6.05 14.63
CA GLY A 66 -12.85 -4.95 13.65
C GLY A 66 -11.67 -3.98 13.87
N GLY A 67 -10.89 -4.14 14.94
CA GLY A 67 -9.58 -3.50 15.11
C GLY A 67 -8.51 -4.17 14.25
N ARG A 68 -7.28 -3.64 14.22
CA ARG A 68 -6.16 -4.24 13.46
C ARG A 68 -5.31 -5.11 14.39
N LYS A 69 -5.14 -6.42 14.12
CA LYS A 69 -4.53 -7.41 15.06
C LYS A 69 -3.12 -7.01 15.51
N TYR A 70 -2.25 -6.63 14.57
CA TYR A 70 -0.88 -6.18 14.87
C TYR A 70 -0.72 -4.65 14.87
N GLY A 71 -1.83 -3.91 14.79
CA GLY A 71 -1.85 -2.44 14.78
C GLY A 71 -1.19 -1.85 13.53
N TYR A 72 -1.93 -1.11 12.71
CA TYR A 72 -1.34 -0.33 11.62
C TYR A 72 -0.71 0.95 12.20
N LYS A 73 0.42 0.77 12.90
CA LYS A 73 1.23 1.86 13.42
C LYS A 73 2.20 2.28 12.32
N VAL A 74 1.74 3.25 11.53
CA VAL A 74 2.59 3.90 10.53
C VAL A 74 3.41 5.01 11.17
N GLN A 75 4.54 5.32 10.53
CA GLN A 75 5.39 6.44 10.93
C GLN A 75 4.62 7.76 10.92
N PHE A 76 5.04 8.72 11.75
CA PHE A 76 4.37 10.02 11.84
C PHE A 76 4.31 10.74 10.48
N CYS A 77 5.39 10.69 9.68
CA CYS A 77 5.41 11.26 8.34
C CYS A 77 4.29 10.72 7.44
N CYS A 78 3.93 9.43 7.56
CA CYS A 78 2.86 8.82 6.79
C CYS A 78 1.46 9.29 7.22
N LYS A 79 1.31 9.86 8.43
CA LYS A 79 0.04 10.40 8.93
C LYS A 79 -0.27 11.79 8.38
N ILE A 80 0.77 12.51 7.95
CA ILE A 80 0.67 13.87 7.40
C ILE A 80 0.99 13.91 5.89
N CYS A 81 1.34 12.76 5.29
CA CYS A 81 1.63 12.67 3.87
C CYS A 81 0.35 12.89 3.05
N PRO A 82 0.31 13.90 2.17
CA PRO A 82 -0.85 14.17 1.32
C PRO A 82 -0.89 13.27 0.09
N ASP A 83 0.23 12.63 -0.28
CA ASP A 83 0.33 11.84 -1.51
C ASP A 83 0.44 10.35 -1.19
N ALA A 84 -0.66 9.64 -1.47
CA ALA A 84 -0.74 8.19 -1.33
C ALA A 84 -0.69 7.45 -2.67
N ILE A 85 -0.91 8.18 -3.77
CA ILE A 85 -1.11 7.59 -5.10
C ILE A 85 0.02 7.94 -6.08
N GLY A 86 1.01 8.71 -5.62
CA GLY A 86 2.14 9.15 -6.44
C GLY A 86 1.70 10.11 -7.52
N GLU A 87 1.01 11.19 -7.16
CA GLU A 87 0.38 12.14 -8.10
C GLU A 87 1.39 12.76 -9.08
N VAL A 88 2.65 12.88 -8.65
CA VAL A 88 3.74 13.50 -9.43
C VAL A 88 4.58 12.49 -10.22
N ALA A 89 4.22 11.20 -10.18
CA ALA A 89 4.96 10.16 -10.91
C ALA A 89 4.50 10.01 -12.36
N ASP A 90 5.44 9.66 -13.22
CA ASP A 90 5.18 9.34 -14.63
C ASP A 90 4.26 8.12 -14.75
N ILE A 91 4.49 7.09 -13.91
CA ILE A 91 3.61 5.93 -13.77
C ILE A 91 3.45 5.57 -12.29
N SER A 92 2.20 5.47 -11.83
CA SER A 92 1.88 4.79 -10.57
C SER A 92 1.39 3.38 -10.82
N ALA A 93 2.02 2.40 -10.16
CA ALA A 93 1.73 0.98 -10.31
C ALA A 93 1.27 0.34 -8.98
N PRO A 94 0.01 0.59 -8.54
CA PRO A 94 -0.53 -0.07 -7.36
C PRO A 94 -0.95 -1.51 -7.64
N ASP A 95 -1.32 -2.22 -6.59
CA ASP A 95 -1.87 -3.57 -6.71
C ASP A 95 -3.26 -3.55 -7.38
N GLY A 96 -3.47 -4.47 -8.31
CA GLY A 96 -4.75 -4.73 -8.96
C GLY A 96 -5.58 -5.69 -8.10
N TRP A 97 -6.37 -5.15 -7.17
CA TRP A 97 -7.25 -5.99 -6.36
C TRP A 97 -8.33 -6.63 -7.23
N ILE A 98 -8.45 -7.95 -7.18
CA ILE A 98 -9.60 -8.63 -7.78
C ILE A 98 -10.86 -8.27 -7.00
N LEU A 99 -11.86 -7.81 -7.72
CA LEU A 99 -13.15 -7.40 -7.16
C LEU A 99 -14.17 -8.54 -7.29
N GLN A 100 -14.88 -8.82 -6.22
CA GLN A 100 -16.09 -9.63 -6.21
C GLN A 100 -17.22 -8.76 -5.65
N GLU A 101 -18.28 -8.56 -6.43
CA GLU A 101 -19.40 -7.68 -6.05
C GLU A 101 -18.95 -6.26 -5.65
N GLY A 102 -17.97 -5.71 -6.39
CA GLY A 102 -17.41 -4.37 -6.15
C GLY A 102 -16.54 -4.25 -4.90
N LYS A 103 -16.12 -5.37 -4.29
CA LYS A 103 -15.26 -5.39 -3.11
C LYS A 103 -14.00 -6.22 -3.35
N PRO A 104 -12.84 -5.78 -2.85
CA PRO A 104 -11.62 -6.58 -2.92
C PRO A 104 -11.77 -7.93 -2.22
N ILE A 105 -11.36 -9.01 -2.90
CA ILE A 105 -11.19 -10.31 -2.27
C ILE A 105 -9.86 -10.36 -1.50
N TYR A 106 -9.82 -11.11 -0.40
CA TYR A 106 -8.64 -11.24 0.46
C TYR A 106 -8.00 -12.64 0.41
N LYS A 107 -8.41 -13.48 -0.54
CA LYS A 107 -7.83 -14.79 -0.82
C LYS A 107 -6.71 -14.66 -1.86
N GLU A 108 -5.80 -15.62 -1.90
CA GLU A 108 -4.81 -15.72 -2.98
C GLU A 108 -5.50 -15.70 -4.34
N ALA A 109 -4.97 -14.89 -5.24
CA ALA A 109 -5.42 -14.78 -6.62
C ALA A 109 -4.25 -14.39 -7.52
N PRO A 110 -4.37 -14.52 -8.86
CA PRO A 110 -3.34 -14.04 -9.77
C PRO A 110 -2.98 -12.59 -9.46
N GLY A 111 -1.69 -12.35 -9.18
CA GLY A 111 -1.21 -11.01 -8.90
C GLY A 111 -1.25 -10.16 -10.17
N THR A 112 -1.93 -9.02 -10.11
CA THR A 112 -1.90 -8.02 -11.17
C THR A 112 -1.59 -6.66 -10.57
N ASN A 113 -1.10 -5.75 -11.40
CA ASN A 113 -0.88 -4.36 -11.05
C ASN A 113 -1.73 -3.48 -11.96
N LEU A 114 -2.17 -2.34 -11.43
CA LEU A 114 -2.67 -1.27 -12.29
C LEU A 114 -1.48 -0.47 -12.82
N ALA A 115 -1.65 0.21 -13.95
CA ALA A 115 -0.69 1.20 -14.43
C ALA A 115 -1.43 2.51 -14.70
N ILE A 116 -1.14 3.53 -13.88
CA ILE A 116 -1.69 4.88 -14.03
C ILE A 116 -0.59 5.75 -14.60
N VAL A 117 -0.67 6.02 -15.90
CA VAL A 117 0.29 6.84 -16.64
C VAL A 117 -0.15 8.30 -16.61
N ARG A 118 0.78 9.22 -16.36
CA ARG A 118 0.49 10.66 -16.28
C ARG A 118 1.33 11.54 -17.20
N SER A 119 2.51 11.08 -17.61
CA SER A 119 3.44 11.89 -18.40
C SER A 119 3.76 11.22 -19.75
N PRO A 120 4.23 12.01 -20.74
CA PRO A 120 4.67 11.45 -22.02
C PRO A 120 5.78 10.42 -21.87
N ALA A 121 6.72 10.64 -20.94
CA ALA A 121 7.80 9.68 -20.66
C ALA A 121 7.28 8.38 -20.05
N GLY A 122 6.24 8.44 -19.22
CA GLY A 122 5.56 7.26 -18.69
C GLY A 122 4.82 6.48 -19.77
N GLU A 123 4.19 7.18 -20.71
CA GLU A 123 3.47 6.56 -21.83
C GLU A 123 4.44 5.85 -22.79
N GLU A 124 5.54 6.52 -23.16
CA GLU A 124 6.60 5.93 -23.97
C GLU A 124 7.16 4.66 -23.31
N LEU A 125 7.46 4.72 -22.00
CA LEU A 125 7.98 3.58 -21.26
C LEU A 125 6.97 2.41 -21.21
N LEU A 126 5.69 2.70 -20.97
CA LEU A 126 4.65 1.66 -20.95
C LEU A 126 4.53 0.99 -22.32
N HIS A 127 4.46 1.78 -23.40
CA HIS A 127 4.37 1.25 -24.75
C HIS A 127 5.60 0.45 -25.15
N ALA A 128 6.81 0.91 -24.81
CA ALA A 128 8.03 0.15 -25.06
C ALA A 128 8.01 -1.21 -24.34
N ALA A 129 7.54 -1.26 -23.08
CA ALA A 129 7.41 -2.51 -22.33
C ALA A 129 6.36 -3.47 -22.92
N ILE A 130 5.24 -2.93 -23.44
CA ILE A 130 4.23 -3.72 -24.17
C ILE A 130 4.81 -4.27 -25.48
N SER A 131 5.44 -3.42 -26.30
CA SER A 131 6.02 -3.81 -27.59
C SER A 131 7.15 -4.84 -27.45
N ALA A 132 7.91 -4.78 -26.36
CA ALA A 132 8.94 -5.76 -26.03
C ALA A 132 8.38 -7.08 -25.42
N GLY A 133 7.06 -7.17 -25.19
CA GLY A 133 6.41 -8.36 -24.66
C GLY A 133 6.53 -8.56 -23.15
N TYR A 134 6.99 -7.56 -22.40
CA TYR A 134 7.11 -7.64 -20.94
C TYR A 134 5.77 -7.47 -20.23
N LEU A 135 4.80 -6.78 -20.85
CA LEU A 135 3.51 -6.46 -20.24
C LEU A 135 2.36 -6.85 -21.15
N GLN A 136 1.32 -7.42 -20.53
CA GLN A 136 -0.02 -7.50 -21.09
C GLN A 136 -0.91 -6.56 -20.29
N VAL A 137 -1.69 -5.73 -20.98
CA VAL A 137 -2.54 -4.72 -20.35
C VAL A 137 -3.99 -4.89 -20.78
N SER A 138 -4.90 -4.60 -19.86
CA SER A 138 -6.34 -4.54 -20.10
C SER A 138 -6.90 -3.23 -19.51
N PRO A 139 -7.95 -2.65 -20.09
CA PRO A 139 -8.56 -1.44 -19.55
C PRO A 139 -9.14 -1.70 -18.15
N VAL A 140 -9.14 -0.65 -17.33
CA VAL A 140 -9.76 -0.61 -16.00
C VAL A 140 -10.45 0.74 -15.83
N SER A 141 -11.64 0.76 -15.25
CA SER A 141 -12.38 2.00 -15.01
C SER A 141 -11.91 2.71 -13.74
N VAL A 142 -12.06 4.04 -13.71
CA VAL A 142 -11.78 4.84 -12.50
C VAL A 142 -12.63 4.38 -11.31
N ASN A 143 -13.86 3.92 -11.56
CA ASN A 143 -14.72 3.36 -10.52
C ASN A 143 -14.14 2.09 -9.89
N GLU A 144 -13.62 1.17 -10.72
CA GLU A 144 -12.94 -0.03 -10.21
C GLU A 144 -11.70 0.34 -9.40
N ILE A 145 -10.88 1.28 -9.88
CA ILE A 145 -9.71 1.78 -9.12
C ILE A 145 -10.17 2.32 -7.75
N GLY A 146 -11.25 3.09 -7.71
CA GLY A 146 -11.84 3.60 -6.46
C GLY A 146 -12.28 2.50 -5.50
N GLN A 147 -12.89 1.42 -6.01
CA GLN A 147 -13.30 0.25 -5.22
C GLN A 147 -12.09 -0.53 -4.67
N MET A 148 -10.99 -0.60 -5.41
CA MET A 148 -9.75 -1.25 -4.97
C MET A 148 -9.02 -0.45 -3.87
N HIS A 149 -9.09 0.89 -3.92
CA HIS A 149 -8.15 1.79 -3.24
C HIS A 149 -8.81 2.91 -2.41
N GLY A 150 -10.06 2.72 -1.98
CA GLY A 150 -10.91 3.79 -1.42
C GLY A 150 -10.33 4.64 -0.28
N GLY A 151 -9.43 4.10 0.55
CA GLY A 151 -8.83 4.86 1.67
C GLY A 151 -7.83 5.94 1.26
N HIS A 152 -7.38 5.99 0.01
CA HIS A 152 -6.38 6.97 -0.44
C HIS A 152 -6.96 8.37 -0.67
N SER A 153 -8.21 8.48 -1.13
CA SER A 153 -8.89 9.77 -1.31
C SER A 153 -9.11 10.48 0.02
N GLU A 154 -9.54 9.74 1.05
CA GLU A 154 -9.72 10.26 2.41
C GLU A 154 -8.41 10.81 2.97
N ARG A 155 -7.28 10.12 2.73
CA ARG A 155 -5.95 10.61 3.14
C ARG A 155 -5.61 11.95 2.52
N LYS A 156 -5.82 12.10 1.19
CA LYS A 156 -5.53 13.36 0.50
C LYS A 156 -6.35 14.51 1.08
N LEU A 157 -7.65 14.29 1.23
CA LEU A 157 -8.59 15.30 1.75
C LEU A 157 -8.31 15.66 3.21
N GLY A 158 -7.90 14.70 4.04
CA GLY A 158 -7.56 14.92 5.44
C GLY A 158 -6.19 15.58 5.68
N ALA A 159 -5.31 15.62 4.68
CA ALA A 159 -3.94 16.10 4.87
C ALA A 159 -3.87 17.59 5.23
N SER A 160 -4.72 18.44 4.64
CA SER A 160 -4.76 19.87 4.98
C SER A 160 -5.11 20.11 6.44
N ALA A 161 -6.11 19.38 6.97
CA ALA A 161 -6.48 19.45 8.38
C ALA A 161 -5.35 18.97 9.29
N ALA A 162 -4.66 17.89 8.92
CA ALA A 162 -3.50 17.39 9.67
C ALA A 162 -2.35 18.41 9.70
N LEU A 163 -2.04 19.04 8.56
CA LEU A 163 -1.00 20.06 8.45
C LEU A 163 -1.38 21.34 9.22
N PHE A 164 -2.64 21.77 9.16
CA PHE A 164 -3.13 22.90 9.93
C PHE A 164 -3.05 22.66 11.44
N ALA A 165 -3.40 21.46 11.91
CA ALA A 165 -3.25 21.09 13.31
C ALA A 165 -1.77 21.14 13.76
N LEU A 166 -0.83 20.68 12.93
CA LEU A 166 0.59 20.80 13.24
C LEU A 166 1.05 22.25 13.35
N TRP A 167 0.57 23.10 12.44
CA TRP A 167 0.85 24.54 12.49
C TRP A 167 0.34 25.18 13.80
N LEU A 168 -0.91 24.91 14.20
CA LEU A 168 -1.47 25.40 15.47
C LEU A 168 -0.66 24.97 16.69
N MET A 169 -0.05 23.79 16.63
CA MET A 169 0.77 23.22 17.71
C MET A 169 2.24 23.70 17.66
N GLY A 170 2.56 24.69 16.82
CA GLY A 170 3.93 25.20 16.65
C GLY A 170 4.90 24.19 16.05
N GLN A 171 4.39 23.12 15.41
CA GLN A 171 5.20 22.10 14.76
C GLN A 171 5.55 22.52 13.33
N ARG A 172 6.65 21.97 12.81
CA ARG A 172 7.03 22.17 11.40
C ARG A 172 6.00 21.49 10.50
N THR A 173 5.56 22.21 9.48
CA THR A 173 4.67 21.71 8.44
C THR A 173 5.40 21.57 7.11
N ILE A 174 4.80 20.79 6.20
CA ILE A 174 5.22 20.72 4.81
C ILE A 174 4.27 21.56 3.96
N ARG A 175 4.81 22.24 2.94
CA ARG A 175 3.99 22.80 1.86
C ARG A 175 3.71 21.70 0.85
N ALA A 176 2.44 21.44 0.59
CA ALA A 176 2.03 20.48 -0.43
C ALA A 176 1.13 21.17 -1.48
N PRO A 177 1.37 20.95 -2.78
CA PRO A 177 0.47 21.43 -3.82
C PRO A 177 -0.96 20.88 -3.61
N GLY A 178 -1.95 21.75 -3.71
CA GLY A 178 -3.37 21.38 -3.52
C GLY A 178 -3.85 21.32 -2.06
N THR A 179 -2.99 21.51 -1.07
CA THR A 179 -3.40 21.79 0.32
C THR A 179 -3.43 23.31 0.48
N GLY A 180 -4.57 23.92 0.19
CA GLY A 180 -4.81 25.37 0.08
C GLY A 180 -3.83 26.27 0.83
N GLU A 181 -2.90 26.88 0.10
CA GLU A 181 -2.24 28.12 0.51
C GLU A 181 -3.14 29.25 -0.02
N GLN A 182 -4.18 29.60 0.72
CA GLN A 182 -4.68 30.96 0.70
C GLN A 182 -3.82 31.72 1.69
N THR A 183 -2.81 32.42 1.16
CA THR A 183 -2.14 33.52 1.85
C THR A 183 -3.20 34.45 2.44
N LEU A 184 -3.16 34.61 3.75
CA LEU A 184 -3.56 35.84 4.44
C LEU A 184 -2.29 36.54 4.90
#